data_AF-A0A939UR90-F1
#
_entry.id   AF-A0A939UR90-F1
#
_cell.length_a   1.000
_cell.length_b   1.000
_cell.length_c   1.000
_cell.angle_alpha   90.00
_cell.angle_beta   90.00
_cell.angle_gamma   90.00
#
_symmetry.space_group_name_H-M   'P 1'
#
loop_
_entity.id
_entity.type
_entity.pdbx_description
1 polymer ?
#
loop_
_entity_poly.entity_id
_entity_poly.type
_entity_poly.pdbx_seq_one_letter_code
_entity_poly.pdbx_strand_id
1 'polypeptide(L)'
;MLNPDSKLIYDILRSITQGDDVYKIIEADEIFALLPEGKTFTKVQLSSIIRELKDRDYISVKYFTPDEYCLLTMSRFDETQPVVQAEPIVEAVVEGKEKRERIRYEKAADKPAKSLKGGFVFLMAFLGALLGSAVIAAVAIVLEKFVL
;
A
#
# COMPACT_ATOMS: atom_id res chain seq x y z
N MET A 1 15.40 10.36 -20.75
CA MET A 1 16.00 9.01 -20.80
C MET A 1 15.92 8.38 -19.43
N LEU A 2 15.47 7.13 -19.37
CA LEU A 2 15.32 6.37 -18.13
C LEU A 2 16.69 5.81 -17.70
N ASN A 3 17.01 5.85 -16.41
CA ASN A 3 18.23 5.23 -15.87
C ASN A 3 18.22 3.71 -16.20
N PRO A 4 19.35 3.08 -16.58
CA PRO A 4 19.43 1.63 -16.80
C PRO A 4 18.87 0.80 -15.65
N ASP A 5 19.03 1.23 -14.40
CA ASP A 5 18.46 0.54 -13.24
C ASP A 5 16.94 0.62 -13.21
N SER A 6 16.39 1.81 -13.48
CA SER A 6 14.94 2.03 -13.53
C SER A 6 14.29 1.26 -14.69
N LYS A 7 14.98 1.14 -15.83
CA LYS A 7 14.54 0.30 -16.95
C LYS A 7 14.47 -1.18 -16.57
N LEU A 8 15.50 -1.69 -15.89
CA LEU A 8 15.55 -3.08 -15.43
C LEU A 8 14.39 -3.39 -14.49
N ILE A 9 14.15 -2.55 -13.49
CA ILE A 9 13.03 -2.74 -12.56
C ILE A 9 11.69 -2.68 -13.30
N TYR A 10 11.52 -1.76 -14.25
CA TYR A 10 10.31 -1.71 -15.07
C TYR A 10 10.08 -3.00 -15.85
N ASP A 11 11.12 -3.58 -16.47
CA ASP A 11 11.02 -4.83 -17.22
C ASP A 11 10.62 -6.01 -16.29
N ILE A 12 11.17 -6.06 -15.08
CA ILE A 12 10.76 -7.03 -14.05
C ILE A 12 9.29 -6.83 -13.67
N LEU A 13 8.88 -5.61 -13.33
CA LEU A 13 7.49 -5.32 -12.96
C LEU A 13 6.55 -5.72 -14.09
N ARG A 14 6.90 -5.44 -15.35
CA ARG A 14 6.12 -5.82 -16.53
C ARG A 14 6.00 -7.33 -16.69
N SER A 15 7.04 -8.09 -16.33
CA SER A 15 7.00 -9.55 -16.35
C SER A 15 6.03 -10.11 -15.30
N ILE A 16 5.96 -9.50 -14.12
CA ILE A 16 5.07 -9.90 -13.02
C ILE A 16 3.62 -9.52 -13.34
N THR A 17 3.41 -8.30 -13.83
CA THR A 17 2.06 -7.79 -14.13
C THR A 17 1.50 -8.32 -15.43
N GLN A 18 2.33 -8.92 -16.30
CA GLN A 18 1.94 -9.46 -17.62
C GLN A 18 1.28 -8.43 -18.55
N GLY A 19 1.41 -7.13 -18.24
CA GLY A 19 0.76 -6.06 -18.99
C GLY A 19 -0.76 -5.97 -18.79
N ASP A 20 -1.30 -6.61 -17.75
CA ASP A 20 -2.71 -6.44 -17.38
C ASP A 20 -2.95 -5.01 -16.87
N ASP A 21 -4.05 -4.38 -17.31
CA ASP A 21 -4.52 -3.08 -16.80
C ASP A 21 -5.19 -3.22 -15.41
N VAL A 22 -4.64 -4.11 -14.57
CA VAL A 22 -5.13 -4.40 -13.21
C VAL A 22 -4.02 -4.12 -12.20
N TYR A 23 -4.40 -3.46 -11.10
CA TYR A 23 -3.49 -3.26 -9.98
C TYR A 23 -3.14 -4.60 -9.33
N LYS A 24 -1.86 -4.90 -9.27
CA LYS A 24 -1.31 -6.08 -8.60
C LYS A 24 -0.51 -5.64 -7.38
N ILE A 25 -0.56 -6.47 -6.35
CA ILE A 25 0.27 -6.31 -5.14
C ILE A 25 1.52 -7.15 -5.39
N ILE A 26 2.68 -6.52 -5.26
CA ILE A 26 3.99 -7.13 -5.52
C ILE A 26 4.86 -6.87 -4.28
N GLU A 27 5.43 -7.93 -3.71
CA GLU A 27 6.37 -7.80 -2.61
C GLU A 27 7.76 -7.36 -3.11
N ALA A 28 8.50 -6.62 -2.28
CA ALA A 28 9.87 -6.21 -2.62
C ALA A 28 10.78 -7.43 -2.86
N ASP A 29 10.56 -8.50 -2.10
CA ASP A 29 11.34 -9.73 -2.20
C ASP A 29 11.09 -10.47 -3.52
N GLU A 30 9.87 -10.41 -4.08
CA GLU A 30 9.57 -10.94 -5.42
C GLU A 30 10.36 -10.22 -6.52
N ILE A 31 10.48 -8.89 -6.40
CA ILE A 31 11.26 -8.09 -7.34
C ILE A 31 12.74 -8.44 -7.22
N PHE A 32 13.25 -8.61 -6.00
CA PHE A 32 14.64 -8.98 -5.76
C PHE A 32 14.99 -10.39 -6.24
N ALA A 33 14.05 -11.34 -6.15
CA ALA A 33 14.23 -12.70 -6.65
C ALA A 33 14.40 -12.78 -8.18
N LEU A 34 13.87 -11.81 -8.92
CA LEU A 34 13.93 -11.73 -10.38
C LEU A 34 15.09 -10.87 -10.91
N LEU A 35 15.94 -10.35 -10.02
CA LEU A 35 17.12 -9.59 -10.43
C LEU A 35 18.15 -10.49 -11.12
N PRO A 36 18.86 -9.96 -12.14
CA PRO A 36 19.97 -10.69 -12.74
C PRO A 36 21.12 -10.87 -11.74
N GLU A 37 21.83 -11.99 -11.85
CA GLU A 37 22.96 -12.33 -10.98
C GLU A 37 23.99 -11.20 -10.96
N GLY A 38 24.42 -10.81 -9.75
CA GLY A 38 25.41 -9.76 -9.54
C GLY A 38 24.85 -8.33 -9.41
N LYS A 39 23.54 -8.10 -9.61
CA LYS A 39 22.90 -6.84 -9.21
C LYS A 39 22.16 -6.99 -7.89
N THR A 40 22.45 -6.10 -6.96
CA THR A 40 21.73 -5.98 -5.69
C THR A 40 21.21 -4.56 -5.54
N PHE A 41 19.96 -4.45 -5.08
CA PHE A 41 19.35 -3.18 -4.72
C PHE A 41 18.95 -3.22 -3.26
N THR A 42 19.08 -2.09 -2.58
CA THR A 42 18.50 -1.91 -1.24
C THR A 42 17.02 -1.54 -1.35
N LYS A 43 16.21 -1.81 -0.31
CA LYS A 43 14.80 -1.37 -0.25
C LYS A 43 14.63 0.14 -0.46
N VAL A 44 15.59 0.93 0.00
CA VAL A 44 15.62 2.40 -0.19
C VAL A 44 15.82 2.76 -1.67
N GLN A 45 16.74 2.09 -2.37
CA GLN A 45 16.96 2.30 -3.80
C GLN A 45 15.75 1.87 -4.63
N LEU A 46 15.17 0.71 -4.32
CA LEU A 46 13.95 0.25 -4.98
C LEU A 46 12.82 1.28 -4.80
N SER A 47 12.66 1.81 -3.59
CA SER A 47 11.67 2.85 -3.31
C SER A 47 11.88 4.11 -4.15
N SER A 48 13.12 4.54 -4.33
CA SER A 48 13.46 5.68 -5.18
C SER A 48 13.15 5.41 -6.65
N ILE A 49 13.47 4.21 -7.14
CA ILE A 49 13.23 3.80 -8.53
C ILE A 49 11.72 3.72 -8.81
N ILE A 50 10.93 3.12 -7.91
CA ILE A 50 9.47 3.04 -8.05
C ILE A 50 8.85 4.44 -8.09
N ARG A 51 9.33 5.39 -7.28
CA ARG A 51 8.90 6.79 -7.37
C ARG A 51 9.27 7.42 -8.71
N GLU A 52 10.50 7.23 -9.18
CA GLU A 52 10.91 7.73 -10.49
C GLU A 52 10.03 7.17 -11.62
N LEU A 53 9.73 5.86 -11.60
CA LEU A 53 8.86 5.22 -12.58
C LEU A 53 7.43 5.77 -12.53
N LYS A 54 6.93 6.06 -11.34
CA LYS A 54 5.62 6.70 -11.14
C LYS A 54 5.61 8.14 -11.65
N ASP A 55 6.63 8.93 -11.31
CA ASP A 55 6.72 10.35 -11.65
C ASP A 55 6.89 10.57 -13.17
N ARG A 56 7.37 9.56 -13.89
CA ARG A 56 7.46 9.52 -15.34
C ARG A 56 6.30 8.78 -16.02
N ASP A 57 5.24 8.48 -15.28
CA ASP A 57 4.02 7.81 -15.78
C ASP A 57 4.25 6.42 -16.42
N TYR A 58 5.32 5.70 -16.05
CA TYR A 58 5.51 4.31 -16.48
C TYR A 58 4.66 3.33 -15.67
N ILE A 59 4.32 3.69 -14.43
CA ILE A 59 3.51 2.88 -13.52
C ILE A 59 2.47 3.75 -12.81
N SER A 60 1.30 3.17 -12.52
CA SER A 60 0.32 3.77 -11.60
C SER A 60 0.42 3.08 -10.25
N VAL A 61 0.54 3.86 -9.16
CA VAL A 61 0.70 3.31 -7.80
C VAL A 61 -0.48 3.76 -6.95
N LYS A 62 -1.21 2.80 -6.36
CA LYS A 62 -2.33 3.09 -5.43
C LYS A 62 -1.84 3.32 -4.01
N TYR A 63 -0.99 2.43 -3.53
CA TYR A 63 -0.33 2.55 -2.25
C TYR A 63 1.05 1.92 -2.32
N PHE A 64 1.94 2.45 -1.48
CA PHE A 64 3.36 2.15 -1.50
C PHE A 64 3.84 2.00 -0.06
N THR A 65 4.35 0.83 0.28
CA THR A 65 5.03 0.54 1.56
C THR A 65 6.43 0.01 1.27
N PRO A 66 7.36 0.01 2.25
CA PRO A 66 8.73 -0.46 2.02
C PRO A 66 8.82 -1.93 1.57
N ASP A 67 7.83 -2.73 1.95
CA ASP A 67 7.82 -4.19 1.73
C ASP A 67 6.83 -4.61 0.64
N GLU A 68 5.75 -3.86 0.44
CA GLU A 68 4.69 -4.17 -0.54
C GLU A 68 4.34 -2.97 -1.43
N TYR A 69 4.17 -3.24 -2.72
CA TYR A 69 3.79 -2.25 -3.73
C TYR A 69 2.50 -2.66 -4.43
N CYS A 70 1.47 -1.80 -4.39
CA CYS A 70 0.27 -1.99 -5.20
C CYS A 70 0.32 -1.07 -6.42
N LEU A 71 0.66 -1.66 -7.57
CA LEU A 71 0.93 -0.93 -8.79
C LEU A 71 0.37 -1.61 -10.04
N LEU A 72 0.29 -0.82 -11.10
CA LEU A 72 -0.10 -1.22 -12.44
C LEU A 72 0.97 -0.70 -13.40
N THR A 73 1.46 -1.57 -14.30
CA THR A 73 2.45 -1.19 -15.31
C THR A 73 1.76 -0.65 -16.55
N MET A 74 2.12 0.54 -17.00
CA MET A 74 1.58 1.11 -18.23
C MET A 74 2.42 0.65 -19.42
N SER A 75 1.76 0.24 -20.51
CA SER A 75 2.44 -0.46 -21.61
C SER A 75 3.33 0.42 -22.47
N ARG A 76 3.11 1.74 -22.53
CA ARG A 76 3.95 2.67 -23.31
C ARG A 76 3.49 4.13 -23.16
N PHE A 77 4.42 5.01 -22.81
CA PHE A 77 4.70 6.14 -23.68
C PHE A 77 5.85 5.69 -24.59
N ASP A 78 5.48 5.15 -25.75
CA ASP A 78 6.38 5.16 -26.91
C ASP A 78 6.66 6.64 -27.20
N GLU A 79 7.87 6.99 -27.61
CA GLU A 79 8.38 8.36 -27.79
C GLU A 79 7.65 9.18 -28.90
N THR A 80 6.34 9.08 -29.06
CA THR A 80 5.59 9.78 -30.11
C THR A 80 4.14 10.05 -29.73
N GLN A 81 3.87 10.65 -28.58
CA GLN A 81 2.63 11.41 -28.42
C GLN A 81 2.93 12.76 -27.75
N PRO A 82 2.54 13.87 -28.37
CA PRO A 82 2.84 15.19 -27.87
C PRO A 82 2.10 15.38 -26.55
N VAL A 83 2.82 15.97 -25.62
CA VAL A 83 2.35 16.46 -24.34
C VAL A 83 1.05 17.24 -24.56
N VAL A 84 -0.09 16.72 -24.09
CA VAL A 84 -1.23 17.58 -23.81
C VAL A 84 -0.91 18.26 -22.48
N GLN A 85 -0.05 19.28 -22.60
CA GLN A 85 0.04 20.37 -21.65
C GLN A 85 -1.36 20.97 -21.54
N ALA A 86 -1.97 20.87 -20.37
CA ALA A 86 -3.01 21.79 -19.96
C ALA A 86 -2.51 22.51 -18.71
N GLU A 87 -1.52 23.38 -18.89
CA GLU A 87 -1.35 24.56 -18.03
C GLU A 87 -2.17 25.71 -18.66
N PRO A 88 -2.34 26.87 -18.02
CA PRO A 88 -2.89 27.15 -16.69
C PRO A 88 -4.02 28.20 -16.80
N ILE A 89 -4.99 28.25 -15.88
CA ILE A 89 -5.86 29.44 -15.75
C ILE A 89 -5.90 29.87 -14.28
N VAL A 90 -5.42 31.10 -14.10
CA VAL A 90 -5.27 31.88 -12.89
C VAL A 90 -6.64 32.28 -12.33
N GLU A 91 -6.75 32.21 -11.00
CA GLU A 91 -7.64 32.95 -10.09
C GLU A 91 -9.07 33.31 -10.53
N ALA A 92 -10.07 32.75 -9.84
CA ALA A 92 -11.17 33.52 -9.22
C ALA A 92 -12.26 32.62 -8.60
N VAL A 93 -12.30 32.62 -7.27
CA VAL A 93 -13.49 32.71 -6.40
C VAL A 93 -14.59 31.63 -6.45
N VAL A 94 -15.00 31.28 -5.23
CA VAL A 94 -16.33 30.83 -4.74
C VAL A 94 -16.54 29.32 -4.57
N GLU A 95 -16.79 29.01 -3.30
CA GLU A 95 -17.49 27.86 -2.73
C GLU A 95 -18.50 27.13 -3.64
N GLY A 96 -18.61 25.83 -3.42
CA GLY A 96 -19.94 25.20 -3.35
C GLY A 96 -20.24 24.10 -4.35
N LYS A 97 -20.08 22.86 -3.84
CA LYS A 97 -20.96 21.68 -4.04
C LYS A 97 -21.11 21.00 -5.41
N GLU A 98 -20.81 19.69 -5.34
CA GLU A 98 -21.50 18.55 -5.95
C GLU A 98 -21.52 18.39 -7.48
N LYS A 99 -20.81 17.37 -7.98
CA LYS A 99 -21.45 16.16 -8.54
C LYS A 99 -20.46 15.00 -8.66
N ARG A 100 -20.48 14.08 -7.69
CA ARG A 100 -19.73 12.82 -7.75
C ARG A 100 -20.68 11.75 -8.29
N GLU A 101 -20.58 11.44 -9.58
CA GLU A 101 -21.43 10.44 -10.22
C GLU A 101 -20.70 9.09 -10.34
N ARG A 102 -21.51 8.05 -10.14
CA ARG A 102 -21.15 6.71 -9.68
C ARG A 102 -20.67 5.85 -10.84
N ILE A 103 -19.66 5.02 -10.60
CA ILE A 103 -19.54 3.75 -11.32
C ILE A 103 -19.60 2.64 -10.27
N ARG A 104 -20.72 1.92 -10.35
CA ARG A 104 -21.05 0.72 -9.57
C ARG A 104 -20.61 -0.47 -10.42
N TYR A 105 -19.71 -1.31 -9.91
CA TYR A 105 -19.56 -2.67 -10.43
C TYR A 105 -19.74 -3.67 -9.29
N GLU A 106 -20.51 -4.69 -9.67
CA GLU A 106 -21.10 -5.72 -8.86
C GLU A 106 -20.09 -6.80 -8.50
N LYS A 107 -20.48 -7.59 -7.50
CA LYS A 107 -19.70 -8.37 -6.57
C LYS A 107 -19.44 -9.79 -7.11
N ALA A 108 -18.20 -10.28 -6.97
CA ALA A 108 -17.93 -11.71 -6.85
C ALA A 108 -17.27 -11.96 -5.48
N ALA A 109 -17.76 -12.98 -4.76
CA ALA A 109 -17.42 -13.37 -3.39
C ALA A 109 -15.95 -13.85 -3.28
N ASP A 110 -15.26 -13.88 -2.13
CA ASP A 110 -15.72 -14.14 -0.76
C ASP A 110 -14.68 -13.67 0.30
N LYS A 111 -15.13 -13.57 1.55
CA LYS A 111 -14.49 -13.34 2.87
C LYS A 111 -14.73 -11.97 3.55
N PRO A 112 -15.51 -11.92 4.66
CA PRO A 112 -16.00 -10.69 5.25
C PRO A 112 -15.10 -10.17 6.37
N ALA A 113 -14.35 -9.08 6.14
CA ALA A 113 -13.85 -8.25 7.23
C ALA A 113 -14.98 -7.30 7.65
N LYS A 114 -15.80 -7.73 8.62
CA LYS A 114 -16.80 -6.88 9.27
C LYS A 114 -16.08 -5.67 9.87
N SER A 115 -16.43 -4.48 9.40
CA SER A 115 -16.12 -3.22 10.07
C SER A 115 -16.81 -3.22 11.44
N LEU A 116 -16.03 -3.43 12.50
CA LEU A 116 -16.53 -3.31 13.85
C LEU A 116 -16.63 -1.83 14.22
N LYS A 117 -17.86 -1.32 14.22
CA LYS A 117 -18.26 -0.08 14.92
C LYS A 117 -17.68 -0.08 16.33
N GLY A 118 -17.22 1.08 16.79
CA GLY A 118 -16.46 1.33 18.03
C GLY A 118 -17.07 0.91 19.38
N GLY A 119 -18.10 0.07 19.43
CA GLY A 119 -18.60 -0.53 20.67
C GLY A 119 -17.84 -1.77 21.14
N PHE A 120 -17.13 -2.48 20.25
CA PHE A 120 -16.47 -3.76 20.59
C PHE A 120 -15.10 -3.59 21.25
N VAL A 121 -14.42 -2.47 20.99
CA VAL A 121 -13.14 -2.12 21.64
C VAL A 121 -13.36 -1.86 23.14
N PHE A 122 -14.49 -1.28 23.51
CA PHE A 122 -14.85 -1.04 24.92
C PHE A 122 -15.15 -2.35 25.68
N LEU A 123 -15.75 -3.35 25.01
CA LEU A 123 -15.99 -4.68 25.60
C LEU A 123 -14.69 -5.47 25.81
N MET A 124 -13.74 -5.36 24.86
CA MET A 124 -12.41 -5.97 24.98
C MET A 124 -11.57 -5.37 26.11
N ALA A 125 -11.67 -4.05 26.33
CA ALA A 125 -11.03 -3.40 27.48
C ALA A 125 -11.60 -3.90 28.82
N PHE A 126 -12.91 -4.17 28.89
CA PHE A 126 -13.57 -4.67 30.10
C PHE A 126 -13.20 -6.14 30.42
N LEU A 127 -13.04 -6.99 29.40
CA LEU A 127 -12.57 -8.37 29.61
C LEU A 127 -11.09 -8.44 29.99
N GLY A 128 -10.25 -7.56 29.43
CA GLY A 128 -8.84 -7.47 29.81
C GLY A 128 -8.63 -7.08 31.28
N ALA A 129 -9.46 -6.16 31.80
CA ALA A 129 -9.39 -5.72 33.19
C ALA A 129 -9.77 -6.83 34.20
N LEU A 130 -10.73 -7.71 33.85
CA LEU A 130 -11.12 -8.84 34.69
C LEU A 130 -10.06 -9.96 34.74
N LEU A 131 -9.38 -10.23 33.61
CA LEU A 131 -8.30 -11.23 33.59
C LEU A 131 -7.06 -10.72 34.34
N GLY A 132 -6.74 -9.43 34.22
CA GLY A 132 -5.60 -8.82 34.93
C GLY A 132 -5.80 -8.77 36.45
N SER A 133 -7.02 -8.47 36.92
CA SER A 133 -7.29 -8.38 38.37
C SER A 133 -7.20 -9.73 39.08
N ALA A 134 -7.57 -10.84 38.42
CA ALA A 134 -7.44 -12.19 38.98
C ALA A 134 -5.98 -12.59 39.23
N VAL A 135 -5.06 -12.20 38.33
CA VAL A 135 -3.62 -12.47 38.48
C VAL A 135 -3.04 -11.69 39.65
N ILE A 136 -3.38 -10.40 39.76
CA ILE A 136 -2.90 -9.55 40.86
C ILE A 136 -3.42 -10.05 42.22
N ALA A 137 -4.69 -10.47 42.29
CA ALA A 137 -5.27 -11.04 43.50
C ALA A 137 -4.57 -12.35 43.92
N ALA A 138 -4.25 -13.23 42.97
CA ALA A 138 -3.51 -14.46 43.27
C ALA A 138 -2.10 -14.18 43.81
N VAL A 139 -1.38 -13.22 43.21
CA VAL A 139 -0.05 -12.80 43.68
C VAL A 139 -0.13 -12.19 45.09
N ALA A 140 -1.14 -11.35 45.36
CA ALA A 140 -1.34 -10.75 46.68
C ALA A 140 -1.57 -11.81 47.77
N ILE A 141 -2.41 -12.82 47.52
CA ILE A 141 -2.66 -13.93 48.46
C ILE A 141 -1.39 -14.74 48.73
N VAL A 142 -0.58 -14.99 47.69
CA VAL A 142 0.70 -15.69 47.85
C VAL A 142 1.65 -14.84 48.70
N LEU A 143 1.79 -13.55 48.42
CA LEU A 143 2.64 -12.66 49.21
C LEU A 143 2.19 -12.58 50.68
N GLU A 144 0.89 -12.48 50.95
CA GLU A 144 0.35 -12.47 52.31
C GLU A 144 0.66 -13.76 53.07
N LYS A 145 0.63 -14.91 52.37
CA LYS A 145 1.04 -16.22 52.91
C LYS A 145 2.53 -16.37 53.24
N PHE A 146 3.39 -15.53 52.66
CA PHE A 146 4.85 -15.58 52.85
C PHE A 146 5.39 -14.42 53.68
N VAL A 147 4.63 -13.33 53.83
CA VAL A 147 5.01 -12.12 54.59
C VAL A 147 4.40 -12.11 56.01
N LEU A 148 3.35 -12.90 56.25
CA LEU A 148 2.66 -13.07 57.54
C LEU A 148 2.93 -14.48 58.11
#